data_AF-A0A4R3GLD6-F1
#
_entry.id   AF-A0A4R3GLD6-F1
#
_cell.length_a   1.000
_cell.length_b   1.000
_cell.length_c   1.000
_cell.angle_alpha   90.00
_cell.angle_beta   90.00
_cell.angle_gamma   90.00
#
_symmetry.space_group_name_H-M   'P 1'
#
loop_
_entity.id
_entity.type
_entity.pdbx_description
1 polymer ?
#
loop_
_entity_poly.entity_id
_entity_poly.type
_entity_poly.pdbx_seq_one_letter_code
_entity_poly.pdbx_strand_id
1 'polypeptide(L)' 'MSRERGRRKLMLRLPDIRHLLAEITNDTLAEMFEAYDLAVDALDRFRTQRPREDRLISEYEQLCREIEQEVVVYCTSR' A
#
# COMPACT_ATOMS: atom_id res chain seq x y z
N MET A 1 5.65 5.86 -12.28
CA MET A 1 6.35 6.31 -11.06
C MET A 1 5.66 5.81 -9.79
N SER A 2 4.33 5.96 -9.63
CA SER A 2 3.58 5.57 -8.43
C SER A 2 3.66 4.07 -8.08
N ARG A 3 3.59 3.20 -9.10
CA ARG A 3 3.66 1.73 -8.95
C ARG A 3 4.95 1.25 -8.28
N GLU A 4 6.11 1.72 -8.74
CA GLU A 4 7.40 1.34 -8.15
C GLU A 4 7.56 1.87 -6.73
N ARG A 5 7.05 3.08 -6.45
CA ARG A 5 7.06 3.67 -5.10
C ARG A 5 6.20 2.85 -4.15
N GLY A 6 4.99 2.49 -4.58
CA GLY A 6 4.07 1.62 -3.84
C GLY A 6 4.65 0.24 -3.56
N ARG A 7 5.26 -0.38 -4.58
CA ARG A 7 5.98 -1.65 -4.44
C ARG A 7 7.06 -1.58 -3.36
N ARG A 8 7.90 -0.54 -3.37
CA ARG A 8 8.96 -0.35 -2.36
C ARG A 8 8.36 -0.15 -0.96
N LYS A 9 7.28 0.63 -0.83
CA LYS A 9 6.59 0.81 0.45
C LYS A 9 6.04 -0.53 0.97
N LEU A 10 5.39 -1.32 0.12
CA LEU A 10 4.90 -2.67 0.49
C LEU A 10 6.03 -3.63 0.85
N MET A 11 7.16 -3.60 0.15
CA MET A 11 8.34 -4.41 0.47
C MET A 11 8.93 -4.12 1.85
N LEU A 12 8.84 -2.86 2.30
CA LEU A 12 9.23 -2.46 3.65
C LEU A 12 8.18 -2.88 4.69
N ARG A 13 6.91 -2.80 4.31
CA ARG A 13 5.77 -3.10 5.19
C ARG A 13 5.54 -4.59 5.40
N LEU A 14 5.78 -5.40 4.37
CA LEU A 14 5.53 -6.84 4.29
C LEU A 14 6.86 -7.56 4.02
N PRO A 15 7.78 -7.60 5.00
CA PRO A 15 9.13 -8.12 4.79
C PRO A 15 9.16 -9.60 4.41
N ASP A 16 8.20 -10.40 4.89
CA ASP A 16 8.13 -11.85 4.67
C ASP A 16 7.91 -12.22 3.19
N ILE A 17 7.12 -11.43 2.47
CA ILE A 17 6.81 -11.67 1.04
C ILE A 17 7.58 -10.76 0.09
N ARG A 18 8.61 -10.05 0.59
CA ARG A 18 9.39 -9.07 -0.18
C ARG A 18 9.97 -9.64 -1.48
N HIS A 19 10.41 -10.89 -1.45
CA HIS A 19 10.97 -11.57 -2.62
C HIS A 19 9.91 -11.78 -3.71
N LEU A 20 8.70 -12.22 -3.33
CA LEU A 20 7.55 -12.33 -4.24
C LEU A 20 7.22 -10.96 -4.84
N LEU A 21 7.16 -9.92 -4.00
CA LEU A 21 6.92 -8.56 -4.45
C LEU A 21 7.98 -8.09 -5.43
N ALA A 22 9.25 -8.51 -5.31
CA ALA A 22 10.38 -8.12 -6.17
C ALA A 22 10.43 -8.84 -7.54
N GLU A 23 9.72 -9.95 -7.69
CA GLU A 23 9.71 -10.73 -8.94
C GLU A 23 8.46 -10.49 -9.78
N ILE A 24 7.38 -9.97 -9.20
CA ILE A 24 6.09 -9.85 -9.90
C ILE A 24 6.07 -8.70 -10.92
N THR A 25 5.64 -9.05 -12.14
CA THR A 25 5.40 -8.17 -13.29
C THR A 25 3.92 -8.12 -13.71
N ASN A 26 3.00 -8.60 -12.86
CA ASN A 26 1.58 -8.71 -13.16
C ASN A 26 0.85 -7.36 -12.99
N ASP A 27 -0.01 -7.00 -13.96
CA ASP A 27 -0.78 -5.75 -13.96
C ASP A 27 -1.71 -5.60 -12.74
N THR A 28 -2.40 -6.65 -12.29
CA THR A 28 -3.30 -6.58 -11.14
C THR A 28 -2.55 -6.18 -9.86
N LEU A 29 -1.37 -6.77 -9.64
CA LEU A 29 -0.56 -6.41 -8.48
C LEU A 29 0.07 -5.02 -8.65
N ALA A 30 0.40 -4.64 -9.89
CA ALA A 30 0.88 -3.30 -10.19
C ALA A 30 -0.17 -2.22 -9.86
N GLU A 31 -1.46 -2.50 -10.10
CA GLU A 31 -2.56 -1.61 -9.68
C GLU A 31 -2.67 -1.52 -8.15
N MET A 32 -2.55 -2.65 -7.43
CA MET A 32 -2.51 -2.65 -5.97
C MET A 32 -1.33 -1.82 -5.42
N PHE A 33 -0.17 -1.86 -6.09
CA PHE A 33 0.97 -1.03 -5.71
C PHE A 33 0.67 0.45 -5.87
N GLU A 34 0.04 0.85 -6.98
CA GLU A 34 -0.37 2.23 -7.22
C GLU A 34 -1.41 2.70 -6.19
N ALA A 35 -2.42 1.88 -5.91
CA ALA A 35 -3.43 2.18 -4.89
C ALA A 35 -2.80 2.36 -3.50
N TYR A 36 -1.89 1.47 -3.12
CA TYR A 36 -1.18 1.57 -1.85
C TYR A 36 -0.33 2.85 -1.76
N ASP A 37 0.36 3.20 -2.83
CA ASP A 37 1.16 4.41 -2.87
C ASP A 37 0.32 5.67 -2.62
N LEU A 38 -0.84 5.75 -3.28
CA LEU A 38 -1.80 6.84 -3.15
C LEU A 38 -2.40 6.90 -1.74
N ALA A 39 -2.80 5.75 -1.18
CA ALA A 39 -3.36 5.68 0.16
C ALA A 39 -2.38 6.15 1.23
N VAL A 40 -1.11 5.71 1.16
CA VAL A 40 -0.06 6.12 2.09
C VAL A 40 0.27 7.62 1.93
N ASP A 41 0.31 8.13 0.71
CA ASP A 41 0.57 9.56 0.44
C ASP A 41 -0.55 10.45 0.99
N ALA A 42 -1.82 10.06 0.78
CA ALA A 42 -2.97 10.75 1.35
C ALA A 42 -2.98 10.69 2.89
N LEU A 43 -2.69 9.52 3.47
CA LEU A 43 -2.60 9.36 4.92
C LEU A 43 -1.54 10.28 5.54
N ASP A 44 -0.38 10.39 4.91
CA ASP A 44 0.69 11.29 5.36
C ASP A 44 0.27 12.76 5.31
N ARG A 45 -0.44 13.17 4.25
CA ARG A 45 -1.03 14.51 4.16
C ARG A 45 -2.02 14.77 5.29
N PHE A 46 -2.95 13.85 5.56
CA PHE A 46 -3.94 14.06 6.63
C PHE A 46 -3.30 14.12 8.03
N ARG A 47 -2.20 13.39 8.25
CA ARG A 47 -1.45 13.43 9.51
C ARG A 47 -0.73 14.75 9.74
N THR A 48 -0.23 15.37 8.67
CA THR A 48 0.51 16.65 8.72
C THR A 48 -0.39 17.87 8.61
N GLN A 49 -1.61 17.72 8.10
CA GLN A 49 -2.59 18.79 7.93
C GLN A 49 -3.08 19.39 9.27
N ARG A 50 -3.45 20.68 9.21
CA ARG A 50 -4.09 21.42 10.29
C ARG A 50 -5.35 22.15 9.77
N PRO A 51 -6.53 21.95 10.38
CA PRO A 51 -6.80 21.06 11.51
C PRO A 51 -6.60 19.58 11.14
N ARG A 52 -6.31 18.75 12.14
CA ARG A 52 -6.13 17.31 11.95
C ARG A 52 -7.47 16.66 11.62
N GLU A 53 -7.51 15.82 10.58
CA GLU A 53 -8.73 15.12 10.14
C GLU A 53 -8.72 13.67 10.63
N ASP A 54 -8.94 13.44 11.93
CA ASP A 54 -8.84 12.12 12.56
C ASP A 54 -9.72 11.03 11.92
N ARG A 55 -10.88 11.43 11.37
CA ARG A 55 -11.74 10.51 10.61
C ARG A 55 -11.05 10.02 9.33
N LEU A 56 -10.52 10.92 8.51
CA LEU A 56 -9.83 10.57 7.27
C LEU A 56 -8.56 9.76 7.55
N ILE A 57 -7.84 10.10 8.62
CA ILE A 57 -6.68 9.31 9.07
C ILE A 57 -7.12 7.86 9.35
N SER A 58 -8.18 7.66 10.12
CA SER A 58 -8.67 6.31 10.47
C SER A 58 -9.15 5.53 9.25
N GLU A 59 -9.88 6.19 8.34
CA GLU A 59 -10.36 5.57 7.09
C GLU A 59 -9.19 5.16 6.18
N TYR A 60 -8.16 6.00 6.04
CA TYR A 60 -6.99 5.67 5.22
C TYR A 60 -6.04 4.68 5.87
N GLU A 61 -5.95 4.64 7.20
CA GLU A 61 -5.25 3.57 7.92
C GLU A 61 -5.89 2.21 7.66
N GLN A 62 -7.22 2.16 7.66
CA GLN A 62 -7.96 0.93 7.32
C GLN A 62 -7.73 0.54 5.86
N LEU A 63 -7.86 1.49 4.92
CA LEU A 63 -7.61 1.24 3.50
C LEU A 63 -6.20 0.68 3.23
N CYS A 64 -5.17 1.24 3.89
CA CYS A 64 -3.80 0.71 3.75
C CYS A 64 -3.71 -0.75 4.20
N ARG A 65 -4.38 -1.11 5.31
CA ARG A 65 -4.38 -2.49 5.83
C ARG A 65 -5.13 -3.45 4.90
N GLU A 66 -6.23 -3.01 4.30
CA GLU A 66 -7.00 -3.82 3.33
C GLU A 66 -6.14 -4.13 2.10
N ILE A 67 -5.47 -3.12 1.54
CA ILE A 67 -4.55 -3.34 0.41
C ILE A 67 -3.37 -4.24 0.80
N GLU A 68 -2.79 -4.05 2.00
CA GLU A 68 -1.73 -4.94 2.52
C GLU A 68 -2.21 -6.41 2.58
N GLN A 69 -3.44 -6.66 3.05
CA GLN A 69 -4.01 -8.01 3.13
C GLN A 69 -4.29 -8.60 1.75
N GLU A 70 -4.87 -7.83 0.82
CA GLU A 70 -5.13 -8.27 -0.55
C GLU A 70 -3.84 -8.68 -1.26
N VAL A 71 -2.77 -7.89 -1.09
CA VAL A 71 -1.43 -8.20 -1.64
C VAL A 71 -0.89 -9.51 -1.07
N VAL A 72 -1.02 -9.74 0.23
CA VAL A 72 -0.58 -11.00 0.86
C VAL A 72 -1.37 -12.19 0.32
N VAL A 73 -2.71 -12.08 0.25
CA VAL A 73 -3.57 -13.15 -0.29
C VAL A 73 -3.18 -13.45 -1.73
N TYR A 74 -3.00 -12.40 -2.55
CA TYR A 74 -2.64 -12.57 -3.96
C TYR A 74 -1.28 -13.26 -4.15
N CYS A 75 -0.28 -12.91 -3.33
CA CYS A 75 1.06 -13.47 -3.43
C CYS A 75 1.17 -14.90 -2.88
N THR A 76 0.34 -15.25 -1.89
CA THR A 76 0.40 -16.57 -1.22
C THR A 76 -0.56 -17.60 -1.80
N SER A 77 -1.57 -17.16 -2.57
CA SER A 77 -2.53 -18.04 -3.25
C SER A 77 -2.07 -18.47 -4.65
N ARG A 78 -0.82 -18.20 -5.04
CA ARG A 78 -0.25 -18.49 -6.36
C ARG A 78 0.90 -19.47 -6.29
#